data_AF-A0A962J488-F1
#
_entry.id   AF-A0A962J488-F1
#
_cell.length_a   1.000
_cell.length_b   1.000
_cell.length_c   1.000
_cell.angle_alpha   90.00
_cell.angle_beta   90.00
_cell.angle_gamma   90.00
#
_symmetry.space_group_name_H-M   'P 1'
#
loop_
_entity.id
_entity.type
_entity.pdbx_description
1 polymer ?
#
loop_
_entity_poly.entity_id
_entity_poly.type
_entity_poly.pdbx_seq_one_letter_code
_entity_poly.pdbx_strand_id
1 'polypeptide(L)' 'ALDIADVLFGYDALTNAITDFVTVTDNGVDSTVIVDQDGAGTQYAAKTIAVLQNITGLSDVEGLETAGTLITV' A
#
# COMPACT_ATOMS: atom_id res chain seq x y z
N ALA A 1 9.74 4.03 -7.87
CA ALA A 1 8.76 3.10 -7.31
C ALA A 1 8.77 3.22 -5.80
N LEU A 2 7.63 2.99 -5.16
CA LEU A 2 7.50 2.81 -3.71
C LEU A 2 7.65 1.31 -3.43
N ASP A 3 8.71 0.93 -2.73
CA ASP A 3 8.97 -0.46 -2.35
C ASP A 3 8.63 -0.67 -0.89
N ILE A 4 7.74 -1.63 -0.63
CA ILE A 4 7.26 -1.98 0.71
C ILE A 4 7.29 -3.51 0.92
N ALA A 5 8.00 -4.27 0.08
CA ALA A 5 8.01 -5.73 0.15
C ALA A 5 8.40 -6.25 1.55
N ASP A 6 9.38 -5.60 2.19
CA ASP A 6 9.84 -5.95 3.55
C ASP A 6 8.86 -5.55 4.68
N VAL A 7 7.84 -4.74 4.38
CA VAL A 7 6.82 -4.31 5.35
C VAL A 7 5.67 -5.31 5.42
N LEU A 8 5.39 -6.03 4.33
CA LEU A 8 4.27 -6.95 4.21
C LEU A 8 4.67 -8.34 4.73
N PHE A 9 3.85 -8.89 5.63
CA PHE A 9 4.05 -10.21 6.20
C PHE A 9 3.03 -11.19 5.61
N GLY A 10 3.53 -12.19 4.88
CA GLY A 10 2.69 -13.26 4.32
C GLY A 10 1.88 -12.86 3.09
N TYR A 11 2.11 -11.68 2.53
CA TYR A 11 1.52 -11.26 1.26
C TYR A 11 2.00 -12.15 0.10
N ASP A 12 1.05 -12.66 -0.66
CA ASP A 12 1.26 -13.41 -1.90
C ASP A 12 0.40 -12.80 -3.02
N ALA A 13 1.05 -12.18 -4.01
CA ALA A 13 0.38 -11.50 -5.13
C ALA A 13 -0.48 -12.43 -6.01
N LEU A 14 -0.34 -13.75 -5.92
CA LEU A 14 -1.18 -14.71 -6.65
C LEU A 14 -2.48 -15.04 -5.91
N THR A 15 -2.53 -14.86 -4.58
CA THR A 15 -3.65 -15.33 -3.75
C THR A 15 -4.25 -14.26 -2.85
N ASN A 16 -3.60 -13.10 -2.71
CA ASN A 16 -4.07 -11.99 -1.90
C ASN A 16 -4.35 -10.76 -2.75
N ALA A 17 -5.37 -9.98 -2.37
CA ALA A 17 -5.58 -8.66 -2.95
C ALA A 17 -4.67 -7.66 -2.21
N ILE A 18 -3.90 -6.86 -2.95
CA ILE A 18 -3.03 -5.85 -2.33
C ILE A 18 -3.82 -4.81 -1.53
N THR A 19 -5.10 -4.60 -1.86
CA THR A 19 -6.01 -3.71 -1.11
C THR A 19 -6.30 -4.19 0.31
N ASP A 20 -6.10 -5.47 0.61
CA ASP A 20 -6.22 -6.00 1.98
C ASP A 20 -5.05 -5.53 2.86
N PHE A 21 -3.90 -5.23 2.24
CA PHE A 21 -2.64 -4.89 2.92
C PHE A 21 -2.30 -3.41 2.82
N VAL A 22 -2.62 -2.75 1.70
CA VAL A 22 -2.14 -1.40 1.40
C VAL A 22 -3.31 -0.52 0.99
N THR A 23 -3.36 0.67 1.58
CA THR A 23 -4.26 1.74 1.16
C THR A 23 -3.47 3.01 0.96
N VAL A 24 -3.75 3.74 -0.12
CA VAL A 24 -3.24 5.09 -0.32
C VAL A 24 -4.42 6.04 -0.37
N THR A 25 -4.45 7.00 0.55
CA THR A 25 -5.42 8.10 0.52
C THR A 25 -4.79 9.33 -0.08
N ASP A 26 -5.57 10.10 -0.81
CA ASP A 26 -5.14 11.33 -1.46
C ASP A 26 -6.09 12.46 -1.02
N ASN A 27 -5.51 13.59 -0.60
CA ASN A 27 -6.27 14.76 -0.16
C ASN A 27 -6.33 15.90 -1.20
N GLY A 28 -5.83 15.66 -2.41
CA GLY A 28 -5.68 16.63 -3.50
C GLY A 28 -4.35 17.39 -3.50
N VAL A 29 -3.49 17.16 -2.51
CA VAL A 29 -2.16 17.78 -2.37
C VAL A 29 -1.08 16.73 -2.11
N ASP A 30 -1.30 15.89 -1.10
CA ASP A 30 -0.40 14.83 -0.66
C ASP A 30 -1.11 13.48 -0.66
N SER A 31 -0.32 12.41 -0.76
CA SER A 31 -0.80 11.04 -0.60
C SER A 31 -0.30 10.43 0.71
N THR A 32 -1.16 9.74 1.43
CA THR A 32 -0.80 9.02 2.67
C THR A 32 -0.81 7.52 2.42
N VAL A 33 0.31 6.87 2.69
CA VAL A 33 0.46 5.41 2.57
C VAL A 33 0.15 4.76 3.90
N ILE A 34 -0.79 3.84 3.88
CA ILE A 34 -1.29 3.08 5.03
C ILE A 34 -1.07 1.61 4.75
N VAL A 35 -0.48 0.89 5.71
CA VAL A 35 -0.19 -0.54 5.59
C VAL A 35 -0.78 -1.31 6.76
N ASP A 36 -1.57 -2.32 6.46
CA ASP A 36 -1.88 -3.47 7.31
C ASP A 36 -0.86 -4.58 6.98
N GLN A 37 -0.05 -4.97 7.97
CA GLN A 37 1.11 -5.82 7.69
C GLN A 37 0.70 -7.24 7.29
N ASP A 38 -0.39 -7.76 7.85
CA ASP A 38 -0.84 -9.14 7.62
C ASP A 38 -2.15 -9.21 6.81
N GLY A 39 -2.71 -8.05 6.45
CA GLY A 39 -3.96 -7.94 5.70
C GLY A 39 -5.19 -8.41 6.47
N ALA A 40 -5.06 -8.66 7.79
CA ALA A 40 -6.13 -9.26 8.58
C ALA A 40 -7.01 -8.23 9.28
N GLY A 41 -6.62 -6.95 9.35
CA GLY A 41 -7.40 -5.90 10.01
C GLY A 41 -7.44 -6.01 11.53
N THR A 42 -6.54 -6.77 12.16
CA THR A 42 -6.60 -7.11 13.60
C THR A 42 -5.35 -6.72 14.39
N GLN A 43 -4.52 -7.68 14.83
CA GLN A 43 -3.38 -7.43 15.72
C GLN A 43 -2.35 -6.49 15.09
N TYR A 44 -2.17 -6.58 13.77
CA TYR A 44 -1.30 -5.73 12.96
C TYR A 44 -2.08 -4.70 12.16
N ALA A 45 -3.20 -4.21 12.72
CA ALA A 45 -4.11 -3.28 12.07
C ALA A 45 -3.38 -2.10 11.40
N ALA A 46 -3.90 -1.73 10.23
CA ALA A 46 -3.49 -0.63 9.37
C ALA A 46 -2.86 0.58 10.11
N LYS A 47 -1.63 0.94 9.73
CA LYS A 47 -0.89 2.12 10.21
C LYS A 47 -0.42 2.97 9.04
N THR A 48 -0.43 4.28 9.23
CA THR A 48 0.29 5.18 8.32
C THR A 48 1.79 4.97 8.44
N ILE A 49 2.46 4.72 7.31
CA ILE A 49 3.92 4.54 7.27
C ILE A 49 4.64 5.67 6.52
N ALA A 50 3.93 6.40 5.65
CA ALA A 50 4.51 7.50 4.89
C ALA A 50 3.47 8.54 4.49
N VAL A 51 3.95 9.77 4.29
CA VAL A 51 3.24 10.85 3.59
C VAL A 51 4.11 11.27 2.42
N LEU A 52 3.57 11.16 1.21
CA LEU A 52 4.19 11.54 -0.04
C LEU A 52 3.77 12.98 -0.38
N GLN A 53 4.68 13.92 -0.18
CA GLN A 53 4.40 15.34 -0.32
C GLN A 53 4.31 15.78 -1.78
N ASN A 54 3.29 16.57 -2.12
CA ASN A 54 3.00 17.06 -3.48
C ASN A 54 2.84 15.92 -4.52
N ILE A 55 2.37 14.76 -4.06
CA ILE A 55 2.12 13.59 -4.91
C ILE A 55 0.67 13.17 -4.71
N THR A 56 -0.07 13.05 -5.81
CA THR A 56 -1.50 12.71 -5.86
C THR A 56 -1.73 11.62 -6.92
N GLY A 57 -2.97 11.13 -7.02
CA GLY A 57 -3.42 10.14 -8.01
C GLY A 57 -3.02 8.70 -7.69
N LEU A 58 -2.68 8.40 -6.43
CA LEU A 58 -2.13 7.09 -6.04
C LEU A 58 -3.12 6.14 -5.38
N SER A 59 -4.42 6.42 -5.42
CA SER A 59 -5.44 5.62 -4.72
C SER A 59 -5.71 4.23 -5.33
N ASP A 60 -5.34 4.00 -6.59
CA ASP A 60 -5.48 2.71 -7.28
C ASP A 60 -4.23 1.83 -7.06
N VAL A 61 -4.17 1.18 -5.90
CA VAL A 61 -2.99 0.38 -5.51
C VAL A 61 -2.78 -0.88 -6.37
N GLU A 62 -3.85 -1.49 -6.89
CA GLU A 62 -3.77 -2.64 -7.82
C GLU A 62 -3.13 -2.22 -9.15
N GLY A 63 -3.58 -1.08 -9.70
CA GLY A 63 -3.00 -0.50 -10.91
C GLY A 63 -1.53 -0.12 -10.72
N LEU A 64 -1.18 0.45 -9.57
CA LEU A 64 0.20 0.82 -9.24
C LEU A 64 1.13 -0.37 -9.10
N GLU A 65 0.66 -1.47 -8.50
CA GLU A 65 1.40 -2.73 -8.41
C GLU A 65 1.63 -3.35 -9.78
N THR A 66 0.56 -3.45 -10.59
CA THR A 66 0.65 -3.95 -11.98
C THR A 66 1.62 -3.12 -12.82
N ALA A 67 1.66 -1.80 -12.60
CA ALA A 67 2.57 -0.88 -13.29
C ALA A 67 4.02 -0.88 -12.73
N GLY A 68 4.30 -1.62 -11.66
CA GLY A 68 5.60 -1.61 -10.97
C GLY A 68 5.93 -0.27 -10.28
N THR A 69 4.93 0.58 -10.07
CA THR A 69 5.08 1.83 -9.30
C THR A 69 5.03 1.55 -7.80
N LEU A 70 4.23 0.56 -7.40
CA LEU A 70 4.26 -0.08 -6.08
C LEU A 70 4.96 -1.45 -6.21
N ILE A 71 5.92 -1.74 -5.34
CA ILE A 71 6.65 -3.02 -5.29
C ILE A 71 6.34 -3.69 -3.96
N THR A 72 5.92 -4.95 -4.03
CA THR A 72 5.36 -5.74 -2.93
C THR A 72 6.00 -7.12 -2.80
N VAL A 73 6.79 -7.53 -3.80
CA VAL A 73 7.52 -8.81 -3.91
C VAL A 73 8.86 -8.64 -4.62
#